data_AF-A0A139D4D2-F1
#
_entry.id   AF-A0A139D4D2-F1
#
_cell.length_a   1.000
_cell.length_b   1.000
_cell.length_c   1.000
_cell.angle_alpha   90.00
_cell.angle_beta   90.00
_cell.angle_gamma   90.00
#
_symmetry.space_group_name_H-M   'P 1'
#
loop_
_entity.id
_entity.type
_entity.pdbx_description
1 polymer ?
#
loop_
_entity_poly.entity_id
_entity_poly.type
_entity_poly.pdbx_seq_one_letter_code
_entity_poly.pdbx_strand_id
1 'polypeptide(L)'
;MSFEIPKSSREKLKKKLNFIYDKKTTAEFYPRLEEFIIDFAEKHPDLREQEQDAARLTEKNSVVICYGDHIQSEGDPPLQTLNNFFKNHLKESISTIHLLPFFPYSSDDGFAVIDYKKVNPELGDWSDIEALKQNFSLMFDAVINHISAESKWFEKFKEQEGKYANYFIEADPEKDYSKVTRPRAKPLLTEGDCSRQKTCLDNF
;
A
#
# COMPACT_ATOMS: atom_id res chain seq x y z
N MET A 1 -24.66 -15.75 -8.89
CA MET A 1 -24.08 -15.72 -10.26
C MET A 1 -22.58 -15.59 -10.12
N SER A 2 -21.79 -16.34 -10.89
CA SER A 2 -20.33 -16.20 -10.92
C SER A 2 -19.96 -14.79 -11.38
N PHE A 3 -18.91 -14.21 -10.81
CA PHE A 3 -18.47 -12.88 -11.20
C PHE A 3 -17.77 -12.93 -12.56
N GLU A 4 -18.14 -12.01 -13.45
CA GLU A 4 -17.44 -11.83 -14.72
C GLU A 4 -16.92 -10.40 -14.86
N ILE A 5 -15.63 -10.27 -15.22
CA ILE A 5 -15.03 -8.97 -15.53
C ILE A 5 -15.68 -8.44 -16.83
N PRO A 6 -16.27 -7.23 -16.83
CA PRO A 6 -16.88 -6.66 -18.03
C PRO A 6 -15.90 -6.61 -19.21
N LYS A 7 -16.40 -6.91 -20.41
CA LYS A 7 -15.58 -6.92 -21.64
C LYS A 7 -14.82 -5.60 -21.85
N SER A 8 -15.48 -4.46 -21.64
CA SER A 8 -14.88 -3.13 -21.73
C SER A 8 -13.71 -2.94 -20.75
N SER A 9 -13.83 -3.45 -19.53
CA SER A 9 -12.77 -3.41 -18.52
C SER A 9 -11.59 -4.30 -18.90
N ARG A 10 -11.83 -5.50 -19.42
CA ARG A 10 -10.78 -6.39 -19.94
C ARG A 10 -9.97 -5.72 -21.06
N GLU A 11 -10.65 -5.13 -22.04
CA GLU A 11 -9.98 -4.42 -23.15
C GLU A 11 -9.16 -3.22 -22.64
N LYS A 12 -9.70 -2.44 -21.70
CA LYS A 12 -9.00 -1.30 -21.10
C LYS A 12 -7.75 -1.75 -20.32
N LEU A 13 -7.85 -2.82 -19.53
CA LEU A 13 -6.73 -3.39 -18.77
C LEU A 13 -5.64 -3.89 -19.73
N LYS A 14 -5.99 -4.74 -20.70
CA LYS A 14 -5.03 -5.26 -21.69
C LYS A 14 -4.34 -4.14 -22.45
N LYS A 15 -5.08 -3.10 -22.86
CA LYS A 15 -4.49 -1.93 -23.54
C LYS A 15 -3.42 -1.24 -22.67
N LYS A 16 -3.68 -1.05 -21.38
CA LYS A 16 -2.73 -0.43 -20.45
C LYS A 16 -1.52 -1.33 -20.17
N LEU A 17 -1.74 -2.62 -19.95
CA LEU A 17 -0.66 -3.57 -19.69
C LEU A 17 0.24 -3.74 -20.92
N ASN A 18 -0.33 -3.84 -22.12
CA ASN A 18 0.44 -3.89 -23.36
C ASN A 18 1.32 -2.64 -23.58
N PHE A 19 0.88 -1.48 -23.09
CA PHE A 19 1.67 -0.26 -23.16
C PHE A 19 2.87 -0.29 -22.19
N ILE A 20 2.71 -0.86 -20.99
CA ILE A 20 3.75 -0.90 -19.96
C ILE A 20 4.73 -2.06 -20.19
N TYR A 21 4.21 -3.25 -20.53
CA TYR A 21 4.96 -4.50 -20.51
C TYR A 21 5.10 -5.17 -21.88
N ASP A 22 4.61 -4.55 -22.97
CA ASP A 22 4.44 -5.18 -24.29
C ASP A 22 3.38 -6.28 -24.37
N LYS A 23 3.04 -6.68 -25.61
CA LYS A 23 1.99 -7.67 -25.89
C LYS A 23 2.37 -9.09 -25.48
N LYS A 24 3.64 -9.46 -25.61
CA LYS A 24 4.12 -10.80 -25.32
C LYS A 24 4.08 -11.04 -23.81
N THR A 25 4.70 -10.17 -23.03
CA THR A 25 4.71 -10.27 -21.56
C THR A 25 3.30 -10.21 -21.00
N THR A 26 2.45 -9.30 -21.51
CA THR A 26 1.05 -9.21 -21.09
C THR A 26 0.29 -10.51 -21.35
N ALA A 27 0.49 -11.15 -22.52
CA ALA A 27 -0.16 -12.43 -22.82
C ALA A 27 0.27 -13.55 -21.86
N GLU A 28 1.50 -13.50 -21.34
CA GLU A 28 2.03 -14.50 -20.41
C GLU A 28 1.41 -14.39 -19.00
N PHE A 29 1.28 -13.19 -18.41
CA PHE A 29 0.80 -13.04 -17.03
C PHE A 29 -0.69 -12.67 -16.90
N TYR A 30 -1.33 -12.12 -17.94
CA TYR A 30 -2.71 -11.65 -17.85
C TYR A 30 -3.71 -12.74 -17.42
N PRO A 31 -3.63 -14.01 -17.86
CA PRO A 31 -4.54 -15.06 -17.40
C PRO A 31 -4.53 -15.23 -15.87
N ARG A 32 -3.34 -15.16 -15.27
CA ARG A 32 -3.18 -15.26 -13.80
C ARG A 32 -3.73 -14.03 -13.08
N LEU A 33 -3.58 -12.85 -13.66
CA LEU A 33 -4.18 -11.63 -13.12
C LEU A 33 -5.72 -11.69 -13.20
N GLU A 34 -6.25 -12.19 -14.31
CA GLU A 34 -7.70 -12.36 -14.50
C GLU A 34 -8.28 -13.36 -13.49
N GLU A 35 -7.61 -14.50 -13.30
CA GLU A 35 -7.95 -15.48 -12.26
C GLU A 35 -7.93 -14.84 -10.86
N PHE A 36 -6.88 -14.08 -10.52
CA PHE A 36 -6.78 -13.40 -9.23
C PHE A 36 -7.93 -12.41 -9.00
N ILE A 37 -8.30 -11.62 -10.01
CA ILE A 37 -9.41 -10.66 -9.90
C ILE A 37 -10.74 -11.41 -9.68
N ILE A 38 -10.97 -12.51 -10.40
CA ILE A 38 -12.18 -13.31 -10.27
C ILE A 38 -12.24 -13.97 -8.89
N ASP A 39 -11.18 -14.65 -8.47
CA ASP A 39 -11.07 -15.30 -7.15
C ASP A 39 -11.30 -14.30 -6.01
N PHE A 40 -10.69 -13.12 -6.09
CA PHE A 40 -10.91 -12.06 -5.10
C PHE A 40 -12.38 -11.60 -5.08
N ALA A 41 -12.96 -11.34 -6.25
CA ALA A 41 -14.35 -10.90 -6.36
C ALA A 41 -15.36 -11.95 -5.86
N GLU A 42 -15.07 -13.24 -6.05
CA GLU A 42 -15.92 -14.34 -5.57
C GLU A 42 -15.80 -14.53 -4.05
N LYS A 43 -14.60 -14.36 -3.47
CA LYS A 43 -14.38 -14.40 -2.02
C LYS A 43 -14.96 -13.22 -1.26
N HIS A 44 -15.13 -12.08 -1.94
CA HIS A 44 -15.61 -10.83 -1.34
C HIS A 44 -16.84 -10.28 -2.08
N PRO A 45 -17.99 -10.99 -2.05
CA PRO A 45 -19.22 -10.54 -2.71
C PRO A 45 -19.76 -9.23 -2.13
N ASP A 46 -19.56 -8.99 -0.83
CA ASP A 46 -19.94 -7.78 -0.12
C ASP A 46 -19.27 -6.53 -0.71
N LEU A 47 -17.99 -6.62 -1.08
CA LEU A 47 -17.26 -5.51 -1.71
C LEU A 47 -17.73 -5.21 -3.14
N ARG A 48 -18.44 -6.13 -3.79
CA ARG A 48 -19.07 -5.90 -5.10
C ARG A 48 -20.42 -5.23 -4.99
N GLU A 49 -21.16 -5.54 -3.93
CA GLU A 49 -22.50 -5.03 -3.68
C GLU A 49 -22.49 -3.65 -3.02
N GLN A 50 -21.39 -3.27 -2.35
CA GLN A 50 -21.19 -1.90 -1.89
C GLN A 50 -21.25 -0.93 -3.07
N GLU A 51 -22.11 0.10 -2.95
CA GLU A 51 -22.27 1.13 -3.97
C GLU A 51 -20.91 1.74 -4.32
N GLN A 52 -20.53 1.69 -5.61
CA GLN A 52 -19.32 2.33 -6.10
C GLN A 52 -19.27 3.84 -5.79
N ASP A 53 -20.44 4.46 -5.59
CA ASP A 53 -20.57 5.86 -5.20
C ASP A 53 -20.27 6.11 -3.71
N ALA A 54 -20.38 5.11 -2.83
CA ALA A 54 -20.06 5.26 -1.40
C ALA A 54 -18.56 5.52 -1.14
N ALA A 55 -17.69 5.09 -2.06
CA ALA A 55 -16.25 5.35 -2.02
C ALA A 55 -15.86 6.70 -2.68
N ARG A 56 -16.80 7.39 -3.33
CA ARG A 56 -16.52 8.63 -4.05
C ARG A 56 -16.65 9.83 -3.12
N LEU A 57 -15.58 10.61 -2.99
CA LEU A 57 -15.64 11.89 -2.31
C LEU A 57 -16.53 12.88 -3.07
N THR A 58 -17.41 13.55 -2.32
CA THR A 58 -18.32 14.60 -2.75
C THR A 58 -18.16 15.82 -1.85
N GLU A 59 -18.84 16.92 -2.18
CA GLU A 59 -18.89 18.13 -1.35
C GLU A 59 -19.50 17.91 0.04
N LYS A 60 -20.13 16.74 0.28
CA LYS A 60 -20.70 16.36 1.58
C LYS A 60 -19.71 15.66 2.49
N ASN A 61 -18.54 15.27 1.99
CA ASN A 61 -17.55 14.55 2.79
C ASN A 61 -16.67 15.53 3.57
N SER A 62 -16.47 15.23 4.85
CA SER A 62 -15.53 15.92 5.73
C SER A 62 -14.48 14.89 6.15
N VAL A 63 -13.22 15.16 5.79
CA VAL A 63 -12.10 14.23 5.95
C VAL A 63 -11.15 14.77 6.99
N VAL A 64 -10.76 13.92 7.92
CA VAL A 64 -9.68 14.19 8.88
C VAL A 64 -8.48 13.32 8.53
N ILE A 65 -7.28 13.86 8.66
CA ILE A 65 -6.02 13.13 8.46
C ILE A 65 -5.33 13.04 9.82
N CYS A 66 -4.96 11.84 10.25
CA CYS A 66 -4.26 11.62 11.52
C CYS A 66 -3.38 10.37 11.50
N TYR A 67 -2.37 10.36 12.37
CA TYR A 67 -1.69 9.12 12.75
C TYR A 67 -2.53 8.35 13.77
N GLY A 68 -2.35 7.02 13.81
CA GLY A 68 -3.10 6.13 14.70
C GLY A 68 -2.86 6.37 16.19
N ASP A 69 -1.81 7.10 16.53
CA ASP A 69 -1.35 7.43 17.87
C ASP A 69 -1.44 8.93 18.19
N HIS A 70 -2.13 9.74 17.38
CA HIS A 70 -2.38 11.14 17.71
C HIS A 70 -3.23 11.33 18.98
N ILE A 71 -4.09 10.36 19.30
CA ILE A 71 -4.94 10.38 20.49
C ILE A 71 -4.70 9.08 21.26
N GLN A 72 -4.13 9.20 22.46
CA GLN A 72 -3.72 8.07 23.28
C GLN A 72 -4.26 8.21 24.70
N SER A 73 -4.46 7.06 25.34
CA SER A 73 -4.79 6.91 26.75
C SER A 73 -3.85 5.89 27.36
N GLU A 74 -3.40 6.12 28.58
CA GLU A 74 -2.48 5.20 29.25
C GLU A 74 -3.13 3.83 29.45
N GLY A 75 -2.49 2.77 28.95
CA GLY A 75 -2.93 1.39 29.09
C GLY A 75 -3.84 0.85 27.98
N ASP A 76 -4.29 1.69 27.05
CA ASP A 76 -5.14 1.28 25.93
C ASP A 76 -4.35 1.28 24.60
N PRO A 77 -4.63 0.36 23.66
CA PRO A 77 -4.09 0.43 22.31
C PRO A 77 -4.50 1.73 21.60
N PRO A 78 -3.57 2.44 20.92
CA PRO A 78 -3.85 3.73 20.29
C PRO A 78 -5.05 3.75 19.35
N LEU A 79 -5.22 2.72 18.49
CA LEU A 79 -6.36 2.66 17.57
C LEU A 79 -7.70 2.53 18.29
N GLN A 80 -7.74 1.90 19.47
CA GLN A 80 -8.96 1.81 20.27
C GLN A 80 -9.30 3.15 20.91
N THR A 81 -8.30 3.84 21.47
CA THR A 81 -8.49 5.20 22.01
C THR A 81 -8.98 6.14 20.91
N LEU A 82 -8.34 6.09 19.74
CA LEU A 82 -8.71 6.90 18.59
C LEU A 82 -10.15 6.60 18.14
N ASN A 83 -10.53 5.33 17.96
CA ASN A 83 -11.90 4.98 17.59
C ASN A 83 -12.92 5.50 18.61
N ASN A 84 -12.65 5.32 19.91
CA ASN A 84 -13.55 5.78 20.97
C ASN A 84 -13.69 7.30 20.97
N PHE A 85 -12.59 8.04 20.83
CA PHE A 85 -12.62 9.50 20.78
C PHE A 85 -13.42 10.00 19.57
N PHE A 86 -13.10 9.50 18.38
CA PHE A 86 -13.76 9.94 17.15
C PHE A 86 -15.25 9.59 17.17
N LYS A 87 -15.60 8.37 17.59
CA LYS A 87 -16.99 7.95 17.75
C LYS A 87 -17.78 8.84 18.70
N ASN A 88 -17.19 9.23 19.84
CA ASN A 88 -17.90 9.97 20.88
C ASN A 88 -17.96 11.48 20.62
N HIS A 89 -17.00 12.04 19.88
CA HIS A 89 -16.86 13.49 19.73
C HIS A 89 -17.02 13.99 18.29
N LEU A 90 -16.74 13.17 17.28
CA LEU A 90 -16.60 13.62 15.89
C LEU A 90 -17.51 12.91 14.88
N LYS A 91 -18.25 11.87 15.30
CA LYS A 91 -19.09 11.05 14.41
C LYS A 91 -20.12 11.85 13.59
N GLU A 92 -20.68 12.91 14.16
CA GLU A 92 -21.66 13.77 13.47
C GLU A 92 -21.02 14.83 12.55
N SER A 93 -19.69 15.01 12.61
CA SER A 93 -18.98 16.09 11.89
C SER A 93 -17.96 15.59 10.86
N ILE A 94 -17.46 14.37 11.02
CA ILE A 94 -16.47 13.73 10.16
C ILE A 94 -17.08 12.49 9.54
N SER A 95 -16.94 12.36 8.22
CA SER A 95 -17.40 11.16 7.51
C SER A 95 -16.27 10.20 7.14
N THR A 96 -15.03 10.67 7.07
CA THR A 96 -13.88 9.85 6.64
C THR A 96 -12.65 10.13 7.48
N ILE A 97 -11.98 9.06 7.90
CA ILE A 97 -10.66 9.11 8.53
C ILE A 97 -9.64 8.66 7.47
N HIS A 98 -8.75 9.56 7.08
CA HIS A 98 -7.49 9.20 6.44
C HIS A 98 -6.50 8.88 7.56
N LEU A 99 -6.36 7.58 7.82
CA LEU A 99 -5.38 7.07 8.77
C LEU A 99 -4.04 6.96 8.03
N LEU A 100 -3.09 7.79 8.43
CA LEU A 100 -1.70 7.74 7.96
C LEU A 100 -1.08 6.36 8.26
N PRO A 101 0.03 5.99 7.60
CA PRO A 101 0.47 4.59 7.55
C PRO A 101 0.53 3.91 8.93
N PHE A 102 -0.20 2.80 9.04
CA PHE A 102 -0.34 2.01 10.28
C PHE A 102 0.27 0.61 10.17
N PHE A 103 0.93 0.29 9.04
CA PHE A 103 1.69 -0.94 8.89
C PHE A 103 2.96 -0.89 9.76
N PRO A 104 3.57 -2.03 10.14
CA PRO A 104 4.92 -2.03 10.68
C PRO A 104 5.87 -1.30 9.73
N TYR A 105 6.73 -0.43 10.25
CA TYR A 105 7.63 0.41 9.47
C TYR A 105 8.98 0.58 10.17
N SER A 106 10.03 0.95 9.41
CA SER A 106 11.39 1.17 9.96
C SER A 106 11.76 2.65 10.10
N SER A 107 11.18 3.53 9.28
CA SER A 107 11.52 4.96 9.20
C SER A 107 10.46 5.74 8.41
N ASP A 108 10.73 7.04 8.19
CA ASP A 108 9.89 7.94 7.38
C ASP A 108 8.45 8.00 7.88
N ASP A 109 8.25 8.08 9.20
CA ASP A 109 6.96 8.23 9.86
C ASP A 109 5.86 7.30 9.30
N GLY A 110 6.19 6.02 9.08
CA GLY A 110 5.25 5.02 8.57
C GLY A 110 5.38 4.70 7.09
N PHE A 111 6.08 5.50 6.30
CA PHE A 111 6.17 5.31 4.85
C PHE A 111 7.21 4.28 4.42
N ALA A 112 8.23 3.97 5.24
CA ALA A 112 9.10 2.81 5.02
C ALA A 112 8.45 1.52 5.54
N VAL A 113 7.43 1.03 4.83
CA VAL A 113 6.62 -0.14 5.24
C VAL A 113 7.44 -1.45 5.23
N ILE A 114 7.32 -2.25 6.30
CA ILE A 114 7.98 -3.57 6.43
C ILE A 114 7.06 -4.71 5.97
N ASP A 115 5.77 -4.68 6.37
CA ASP A 115 4.81 -5.75 6.08
C ASP A 115 3.37 -5.24 5.89
N TYR A 116 2.91 -5.18 4.64
CA TYR A 116 1.53 -4.76 4.29
C TYR A 116 0.43 -5.71 4.78
N LYS A 117 0.77 -6.86 5.37
CA LYS A 117 -0.22 -7.85 5.85
C LYS A 117 -0.56 -7.70 7.32
N LYS A 118 0.06 -6.75 8.02
CA LYS A 118 -0.08 -6.57 9.47
C LYS A 118 -0.40 -5.12 9.81
N VAL A 119 -1.10 -4.92 10.92
CA VAL A 119 -1.12 -3.62 11.60
C VAL A 119 0.12 -3.55 12.51
N ASN A 120 0.70 -2.36 12.69
CA ASN A 120 1.77 -2.14 13.64
C ASN A 120 1.26 -2.51 15.05
N PRO A 121 1.88 -3.49 15.74
CA PRO A 121 1.42 -3.94 17.06
C PRO A 121 1.48 -2.85 18.14
N GLU A 122 2.25 -1.77 17.94
CA GLU A 122 2.25 -0.61 18.84
C GLU A 122 0.97 0.22 18.72
N LEU A 123 0.25 0.09 17.60
CA LEU A 123 -1.02 0.79 17.34
C LEU A 123 -2.24 -0.08 17.65
N GLY A 124 -2.17 -1.38 17.31
CA GLY A 124 -3.27 -2.34 17.47
C GLY A 124 -3.19 -3.49 16.47
N ASP A 125 -4.36 -4.02 16.08
CA ASP A 125 -4.48 -5.09 15.09
C ASP A 125 -5.57 -4.82 14.03
N TRP A 126 -5.80 -5.79 13.13
CA TRP A 126 -6.81 -5.65 12.07
C TRP A 126 -8.24 -5.52 12.62
N SER A 127 -8.54 -6.07 13.79
CA SER A 127 -9.85 -5.93 14.42
C SER A 127 -10.11 -4.49 14.86
N ASP A 128 -9.07 -3.74 15.24
CA ASP A 128 -9.20 -2.31 15.55
C ASP A 128 -9.50 -1.48 14.29
N ILE A 129 -8.87 -1.82 13.15
CA ILE A 129 -9.17 -1.21 11.85
C ILE A 129 -10.61 -1.52 11.41
N GLU A 130 -11.05 -2.78 11.58
CA GLU A 130 -12.43 -3.17 11.31
C GLU A 130 -13.43 -2.45 12.22
N ALA A 131 -13.08 -2.19 13.49
CA ALA A 131 -13.89 -1.44 14.42
C ALA A 131 -14.01 0.05 14.04
N LEU A 132 -12.95 0.66 13.48
CA LEU A 132 -13.00 2.01 12.92
C LEU A 132 -13.95 2.08 11.71
N LYS A 133 -13.90 1.08 10.83
CA LYS A 133 -14.76 0.97 9.63
C LYS A 133 -16.26 0.94 9.96
N GLN A 134 -16.63 0.49 11.17
CA GLN A 134 -18.04 0.49 11.61
C GLN A 134 -18.60 1.90 11.85
N ASN A 135 -17.75 2.90 12.05
CA ASN A 135 -18.17 4.26 12.38
C ASN A 135 -17.84 5.28 11.28
N PHE A 136 -16.78 5.05 10.49
CA PHE A 136 -16.27 5.99 9.50
C PHE A 136 -15.87 5.28 8.20
N SER A 137 -15.96 5.99 7.08
CA SER A 137 -15.22 5.58 5.89
C SER A 137 -13.72 5.71 6.15
N LEU A 138 -12.92 4.78 5.63
CA LEU A 138 -11.48 4.76 5.85
C LEU A 138 -10.74 5.04 4.55
N MET A 139 -9.69 5.85 4.66
CA MET A 139 -8.72 6.13 3.61
C MET A 139 -7.33 5.83 4.14
N PHE A 140 -6.50 5.20 3.31
CA PHE A 140 -5.14 4.78 3.69
C PHE A 140 -4.15 5.12 2.59
N ASP A 141 -2.89 5.28 2.99
CA ASP A 141 -1.77 5.40 2.07
C ASP A 141 -1.43 4.06 1.40
N ALA A 142 -1.31 4.10 0.08
CA ALA A 142 -0.83 2.99 -0.73
C ALA A 142 0.62 3.26 -1.15
N VAL A 143 1.57 2.92 -0.27
CA VAL A 143 3.00 3.04 -0.57
C VAL A 143 3.41 1.92 -1.53
N ILE A 144 3.31 2.16 -2.84
CA ILE A 144 3.56 1.13 -3.87
C ILE A 144 4.88 1.33 -4.63
N ASN A 145 5.57 2.43 -4.40
CA ASN A 145 6.81 2.77 -5.11
C ASN A 145 8.05 2.12 -4.47
N HIS A 146 8.04 1.94 -3.16
CA HIS A 146 9.16 1.40 -2.37
C HIS A 146 8.61 0.60 -1.18
N ILE A 147 9.49 -0.18 -0.54
CA ILE A 147 9.23 -0.96 0.68
C ILE A 147 10.54 -0.93 1.50
N SER A 148 10.43 -1.01 2.83
CA SER A 148 11.60 -0.98 3.73
C SER A 148 12.62 -2.06 3.39
N ALA A 149 13.90 -1.72 3.55
CA ALA A 149 15.01 -2.67 3.49
C ALA A 149 14.94 -3.76 4.59
N GLU A 150 14.13 -3.57 5.63
CA GLU A 150 13.85 -4.58 6.66
C GLU A 150 12.70 -5.54 6.25
N SER A 151 12.11 -5.36 5.06
CA SER A 151 11.07 -6.24 4.56
C SER A 151 11.62 -7.61 4.14
N LYS A 152 10.80 -8.65 4.31
CA LYS A 152 11.10 -10.00 3.81
C LYS A 152 11.33 -10.03 2.30
N TRP A 153 10.78 -9.08 1.54
CA TRP A 153 10.99 -9.00 0.10
C TRP A 153 12.43 -8.56 -0.20
N PHE A 154 12.95 -7.59 0.54
CA PHE A 154 14.32 -7.14 0.39
C PHE A 154 15.33 -8.19 0.87
N GLU A 155 15.05 -8.87 1.98
CA GLU A 155 15.86 -10.02 2.44
C GLU A 155 15.98 -11.09 1.34
N LYS A 156 14.85 -11.55 0.79
CA LYS A 156 14.82 -12.55 -0.28
C LYS A 156 15.43 -12.06 -1.59
N PHE A 157 15.36 -10.75 -1.85
CA PHE A 157 16.05 -10.15 -2.98
C PHE A 157 17.57 -10.24 -2.82
N LYS A 158 18.12 -9.91 -1.63
CA LYS A 158 19.56 -10.08 -1.34
C LYS A 158 20.02 -11.52 -1.55
N GLU A 159 19.18 -12.48 -1.17
CA GLU A 159 19.42 -13.92 -1.34
C GLU A 159 19.18 -14.44 -2.77
N GLN A 160 18.72 -13.59 -3.69
CA GLN A 160 18.34 -13.97 -5.06
C GLN A 160 17.29 -15.08 -5.13
N GLU A 161 16.37 -15.11 -4.17
CA GLU A 161 15.38 -16.17 -4.05
C GLU A 161 14.27 -16.01 -5.11
N GLY A 162 14.28 -16.88 -6.12
CA GLY A 162 13.17 -17.05 -7.07
C GLY A 162 12.65 -15.73 -7.66
N LYS A 163 11.37 -15.43 -7.42
CA LYS A 163 10.71 -14.22 -7.97
C LYS A 163 11.23 -12.91 -7.37
N TYR A 164 11.78 -12.95 -6.16
CA TYR A 164 12.19 -11.75 -5.41
C TYR A 164 13.46 -11.12 -6.00
N ALA A 165 14.28 -11.90 -6.71
CA ALA A 165 15.50 -11.44 -7.38
C ALA A 165 15.29 -10.26 -8.36
N ASN A 166 14.05 -10.04 -8.81
CA ASN A 166 13.70 -8.96 -9.75
C ASN A 166 12.72 -7.94 -9.15
N TYR A 167 12.58 -7.87 -7.81
CA TYR A 167 11.66 -6.93 -7.15
C TYR A 167 12.27 -5.54 -6.94
N PHE A 168 13.61 -5.43 -6.93
CA PHE A 168 14.33 -4.18 -6.67
C PHE A 168 15.27 -3.84 -7.84
N ILE A 169 15.66 -2.58 -7.92
CA ILE A 169 16.55 -2.05 -8.96
C ILE A 169 17.92 -1.79 -8.34
N GLU A 170 18.94 -2.46 -8.87
CA GLU A 170 20.34 -2.18 -8.52
C GLU A 170 20.88 -1.06 -9.42
N ALA A 171 21.70 -0.17 -8.85
CA ALA A 171 22.38 0.88 -9.60
C ALA A 171 23.84 0.54 -9.80
N ASP A 172 24.30 0.80 -11.01
CA ASP A 172 25.71 0.79 -11.35
C ASP A 172 26.30 2.15 -10.98
N PRO A 173 27.18 2.24 -9.97
CA PRO A 173 27.67 3.52 -9.46
C PRO A 173 28.46 4.32 -10.50
N GLU A 174 28.93 3.67 -11.57
CA GLU A 174 29.68 4.31 -12.66
C GLU A 174 28.78 4.94 -13.74
N LYS A 175 27.46 4.78 -13.66
CA LYS A 175 26.52 5.37 -14.64
C LYS A 175 26.24 6.85 -14.37
N ASP A 176 25.94 7.58 -15.45
CA ASP A 176 25.52 8.98 -15.37
C ASP A 176 24.07 9.11 -14.88
N TYR A 177 23.92 9.56 -13.65
CA TYR A 177 22.63 9.89 -13.03
C TYR A 177 22.37 11.40 -12.90
N SER A 178 23.15 12.26 -13.58
CA SER A 178 23.06 13.73 -13.46
C SER A 178 21.68 14.31 -13.78
N LYS A 179 20.88 13.60 -14.60
CA LYS A 179 19.51 14.00 -14.97
C LYS A 179 18.44 13.59 -13.95
N VAL A 180 18.79 12.81 -12.93
CA VAL A 180 17.85 12.41 -11.88
C VAL A 180 17.66 13.56 -10.89
N THR A 181 16.63 14.36 -11.13
CA THR A 181 16.31 15.54 -10.30
C THR A 181 15.14 15.24 -9.36
N ARG A 182 15.42 15.21 -8.06
CA ARG A 182 14.43 15.25 -6.97
C ARG A 182 15.00 16.07 -5.81
N PRO A 183 14.19 16.82 -5.05
CA PRO A 183 14.62 17.31 -3.74
C PRO A 183 14.99 16.12 -2.86
N ARG A 184 16.19 16.10 -2.27
CA ARG A 184 16.67 14.99 -1.42
C ARG A 184 17.40 15.51 -0.20
N ALA A 185 17.21 14.84 0.94
CA ALA A 185 18.05 15.02 2.12
C ALA A 185 19.32 14.14 2.07
N LYS A 186 19.29 13.04 1.31
CA LYS A 186 20.37 12.04 1.19
C LYS A 186 20.94 11.97 -0.25
N PRO A 187 22.14 11.38 -0.43
CA PRO A 187 22.67 11.05 -1.76
C PRO A 187 21.69 10.21 -2.61
N LEU A 188 21.89 10.19 -3.93
CA LEU A 188 20.99 9.46 -4.86
C LEU A 188 21.05 7.93 -4.68
N LEU A 189 22.23 7.44 -4.34
CA LEU A 189 22.52 6.03 -4.19
C LEU A 189 22.87 5.80 -2.72
N THR A 190 22.33 4.72 -2.14
CA THR A 190 22.76 4.24 -0.83
C THR A 190 23.67 3.05 -1.03
N GLU A 191 24.83 3.07 -0.36
CA GLU A 191 25.71 1.90 -0.28
C GLU A 191 25.02 0.81 0.54
N GLY A 192 24.95 -0.40 0.00
CA GLY A 192 24.28 -1.51 0.66
C GLY A 192 24.70 -2.84 0.06
N ASP A 193 24.62 -3.91 0.86
CA ASP A 193 24.87 -5.27 0.40
C ASP A 193 23.72 -5.73 -0.51
N CYS A 194 23.78 -5.34 -1.77
CA CYS A 194 22.84 -5.78 -2.80
C CYS A 194 23.34 -7.09 -3.41
N SER A 195 22.37 -7.82 -3.96
CA SER A 195 22.55 -9.20 -4.37
C SER A 195 23.59 -9.45 -5.47
N ARG A 196 23.84 -8.47 -6.34
CA ARG A 196 24.74 -8.60 -7.51
C ARG A 196 25.76 -7.47 -7.62
N GLN A 197 25.52 -6.33 -7.00
CA GLN A 197 26.42 -5.16 -6.97
C GLN A 197 26.49 -4.59 -5.54
N LYS A 198 27.54 -3.84 -5.20
CA LYS A 198 27.73 -3.28 -3.83
C LYS A 198 26.87 -2.04 -3.52
N THR A 199 25.91 -1.71 -4.40
CA THR A 199 25.11 -0.47 -4.33
C THR A 199 23.70 -0.69 -4.85
N CYS A 200 22.70 -0.20 -4.11
CA CYS A 200 21.30 -0.23 -4.52
C CYS A 200 20.86 1.19 -4.90
N LEU A 201 19.89 1.28 -5.82
CA LEU A 201 19.06 2.48 -5.90
C LEU A 201 18.13 2.42 -4.70
N ASP A 202 18.55 3.08 -3.64
CA ASP A 202 17.73 3.30 -2.49
C ASP A 202 17.26 4.76 -2.53
N ASN A 203 15.99 4.96 -2.20
CA ASN A 203 15.46 6.29 -2.03
C ASN A 203 14.63 6.42 -0.75
N PHE A 204 14.36 5.36 0.02
CA PHE A 204 13.53 5.41 1.23
C PHE A 204 13.78 4.23 2.15
#